data_AF-A0A482VZW5-F1
#
_entry.id   AF-A0A482VZW5-F1
#
_cell.length_a   1.000
_cell.length_b   1.000
_cell.length_c   1.000
_cell.angle_alpha   90.00
_cell.angle_beta   90.00
_cell.angle_gamma   90.00
#
_symmetry.space_group_name_H-M   'P 1'
#
loop_
_entity.id
_entity.type
_entity.pdbx_description
1 polymer ?
#
loop_
_entity_poly.entity_id
_entity_poly.type
_entity_poly.pdbx_seq_one_letter_code
_entity_poly.pdbx_strand_id
1 'polypeptide(L)'
;TALVDGARNKRSCKSNYNALLGVGCIIETRTKKVLYMSVKNRFCLKCERNKSGKINKKHKCSINWNKTSTAMKSNILEGFQKSLTTHNLINGKITDGDGSMYKKICDAKPCSPNFFTEKIECRNHVLRNWKWQKGYF
;
A
#
# COMPACT_ATOMS: atom_id res chain seq x y z
N THR A 1 10.58 12.72 10.04
CA THR A 1 10.68 11.38 9.41
C THR A 1 9.32 10.72 9.48
N ALA A 2 8.90 10.05 8.40
CA ALA A 2 7.69 9.23 8.42
C ALA A 2 7.99 7.75 8.20
N LEU A 3 7.18 6.90 8.82
CA LEU A 3 7.08 5.47 8.54
C LEU A 3 5.88 5.23 7.63
N VAL A 4 6.08 4.38 6.65
CA VAL A 4 5.07 4.07 5.65
C VAL A 4 4.85 2.58 5.58
N ASP A 5 3.60 2.19 5.81
CA ASP A 5 3.19 0.79 5.77
C ASP A 5 1.99 0.59 4.85
N GLY A 6 1.88 -0.62 4.30
CA GLY A 6 0.85 -1.00 3.37
C GLY A 6 0.40 -2.44 3.55
N ALA A 7 -0.89 -2.63 3.84
CA ALA A 7 -1.48 -3.95 4.00
C ALA A 7 -2.45 -4.28 2.86
N ARG A 8 -2.56 -5.58 2.55
CA ARG A 8 -3.46 -6.13 1.52
C ARG A 8 -4.08 -7.40 2.05
N ASN A 9 -5.40 -7.56 1.97
CA ASN A 9 -6.12 -8.62 2.69
C ASN A 9 -5.88 -10.05 2.19
N LYS A 10 -5.07 -10.26 1.13
CA LYS A 10 -4.90 -11.55 0.46
C LYS A 10 -3.43 -11.89 0.15
N ARG A 11 -2.53 -11.71 1.12
CA ARG A 11 -1.08 -12.05 1.00
C ARG A 11 -0.62 -13.29 1.79
N SER A 12 -1.54 -14.01 2.45
CA SER A 12 -1.17 -15.12 3.35
C SER A 12 -1.00 -16.49 2.67
N CYS A 13 -1.52 -16.71 1.46
CA CYS A 13 -1.38 -17.98 0.75
C CYS A 13 -0.73 -17.76 -0.63
N LYS A 14 0.23 -18.62 -0.98
CA LYS A 14 1.05 -18.57 -2.19
C LYS A 14 0.17 -18.29 -3.44
N SER A 15 0.69 -17.41 -4.30
CA SER A 15 0.37 -17.19 -5.73
C SER A 15 -0.83 -16.36 -6.23
N ASN A 16 -1.75 -15.82 -5.42
CA ASN A 16 -2.88 -15.07 -6.01
C ASN A 16 -2.87 -13.56 -5.67
N TYR A 17 -2.34 -12.74 -6.60
CA TYR A 17 -2.36 -11.26 -6.60
C TYR A 17 -3.77 -10.64 -6.72
N ASN A 18 -4.75 -11.16 -5.96
CA ASN A 18 -6.18 -10.88 -6.09
C ASN A 18 -6.75 -10.25 -4.81
N ALA A 19 -5.98 -9.39 -4.15
CA ALA A 19 -6.48 -8.64 -2.99
C ALA A 19 -7.64 -7.73 -3.40
N LEU A 20 -8.74 -7.80 -2.65
CA LEU A 20 -9.93 -6.97 -2.87
C LEU A 20 -9.81 -5.62 -2.18
N LEU A 21 -8.94 -5.54 -1.18
CA LEU A 21 -8.68 -4.36 -0.37
C LEU A 21 -7.18 -4.12 -0.23
N GLY A 22 -6.78 -2.87 -0.38
CA GLY A 22 -5.44 -2.38 -0.06
C GLY A 22 -5.54 -1.13 0.80
N VAL A 23 -4.74 -1.08 1.85
CA VAL A 23 -4.57 0.11 2.70
C VAL A 23 -3.12 0.57 2.64
N GLY A 24 -2.91 1.88 2.62
CA GLY A 24 -1.61 2.50 2.83
C GLY A 24 -1.74 3.59 3.88
N CYS A 25 -0.78 3.66 4.79
CA CYS A 25 -0.72 4.70 5.81
C CYS A 25 0.69 5.31 5.89
N ILE A 26 0.73 6.58 6.29
CA ILE A 26 1.95 7.35 6.56
C ILE A 26 1.81 7.88 7.98
N ILE A 27 2.80 7.56 8.81
CA ILE A 27 2.81 7.88 10.22
C ILE A 27 4.07 8.70 10.51
N GLU A 28 3.94 9.86 11.13
CA GLU A 28 5.10 10.64 11.57
C GLU A 28 5.77 9.95 12.77
N THR A 29 7.09 9.72 12.71
CA THR A 29 7.79 8.98 13.78
C THR A 29 7.83 9.74 15.10
N ARG A 30 7.92 11.08 15.06
CA ARG A 30 8.09 11.91 16.25
C ARG A 30 6.78 12.06 17.01
N THR A 31 5.73 12.47 16.33
CA THR A 31 4.42 12.71 16.96
C THR A 31 3.57 11.44 17.04
N LYS A 32 3.96 10.38 16.33
CA LYS A 32 3.19 9.13 16.17
C LYS A 32 1.80 9.36 15.55
N LYS A 33 1.57 10.52 14.95
CA LYS A 33 0.30 10.87 14.29
C LYS A 33 0.26 10.28 12.89
N VAL A 34 -0.94 9.84 12.48
CA VAL A 34 -1.21 9.42 11.11
C VAL A 34 -1.32 10.69 10.26
N LEU A 35 -0.36 10.89 9.37
CA LEU A 35 -0.35 12.01 8.41
C LEU A 35 -1.26 11.71 7.21
N TYR A 36 -1.37 10.43 6.85
CA TYR A 36 -2.16 10.02 5.71
C TYR A 36 -2.63 8.57 5.85
N MET A 37 -3.85 8.31 5.41
CA MET A 37 -4.40 6.97 5.27
C MET A 37 -5.25 6.91 4.00
N SER A 38 -5.04 5.89 3.18
CA SER A 38 -5.89 5.64 2.03
C SER A 38 -6.25 4.18 1.86
N VAL A 39 -7.50 3.97 1.51
CA VAL A 39 -8.10 2.65 1.30
C VAL A 39 -8.54 2.56 -0.16
N LYS A 40 -8.05 1.53 -0.86
CA LYS A 40 -8.57 1.15 -2.18
C LYS A 40 -9.31 -0.16 -2.07
N ASN A 41 -10.53 -0.16 -2.58
CA ASN A 41 -11.47 -1.22 -2.43
C ASN A 41 -12.11 -1.57 -3.79
N ARG A 42 -12.07 -2.85 -4.13
CA ARG A 42 -12.68 -3.46 -5.31
C ARG A 42 -14.00 -4.17 -5.02
N PHE A 43 -14.38 -4.26 -3.76
CA PHE A 43 -15.51 -5.08 -3.34
C PHE A 43 -16.58 -4.24 -2.64
N CYS A 44 -17.81 -4.35 -3.11
CA CYS A 44 -18.97 -3.87 -2.36
C CYS A 44 -19.98 -5.00 -2.24
N LEU A 45 -20.37 -5.31 -1.00
CA LEU A 45 -21.32 -6.36 -0.70
C LEU A 45 -22.68 -6.14 -1.39
N LYS A 46 -23.12 -4.87 -1.48
CA LYS A 46 -24.37 -4.50 -2.15
C LYS A 46 -24.26 -4.71 -3.66
N CYS A 47 -23.17 -4.28 -4.29
CA CYS A 47 -22.90 -4.58 -5.71
C CYS A 47 -22.89 -6.09 -5.98
N GLU A 48 -22.26 -6.88 -5.11
CA GLU A 48 -22.14 -8.32 -5.31
C GLU A 48 -23.51 -9.03 -5.21
N ARG A 49 -24.32 -8.65 -4.22
CA ARG A 49 -25.70 -9.17 -4.08
C ARG A 49 -26.60 -8.80 -5.26
N ASN A 50 -26.40 -7.61 -5.83
CA ASN A 50 -27.18 -7.14 -6.98
C ASN A 50 -26.85 -7.92 -8.27
N LYS A 51 -25.62 -8.43 -8.44
CA LYS A 51 -25.26 -9.29 -9.57
C LYS A 51 -26.05 -10.60 -9.59
N SER A 52 -26.45 -11.09 -8.42
CA SER A 52 -27.24 -12.33 -8.25
C SER A 52 -28.74 -12.14 -8.48
N GLY A 53 -29.18 -11.06 -9.14
CA GLY A 53 -30.56 -10.85 -9.59
C GLY A 53 -31.55 -10.36 -8.52
N LYS A 54 -31.09 -10.03 -7.30
CA LYS A 54 -31.97 -9.56 -6.22
C LYS A 54 -31.61 -8.12 -5.81
N ILE A 55 -32.47 -7.19 -6.25
CA ILE A 55 -32.67 -5.82 -5.73
C ILE A 55 -31.72 -4.75 -6.29
N ASN A 56 -32.18 -4.06 -7.33
CA ASN A 56 -31.54 -2.87 -7.87
C ASN A 56 -31.93 -1.61 -7.07
N LYS A 57 -31.40 -1.45 -5.85
CA LYS A 57 -31.48 -0.18 -5.12
C LYS A 57 -30.20 0.61 -5.35
N LYS A 58 -30.32 1.86 -5.84
CA LYS A 58 -29.23 2.84 -5.78
C LYS A 58 -28.65 2.83 -4.36
N HIS A 59 -27.36 2.61 -4.24
CA HIS A 59 -26.70 2.54 -2.94
C HIS A 59 -25.39 3.32 -2.97
N LYS A 60 -24.92 3.71 -1.79
CA LYS A 60 -23.58 4.28 -1.60
C LYS A 60 -22.54 3.18 -1.83
N CYS A 61 -22.02 3.11 -3.05
CA CYS A 61 -21.01 2.12 -3.43
C CYS A 61 -19.70 2.39 -2.70
N SER A 62 -19.09 1.33 -2.16
CA SER A 62 -17.80 1.38 -1.46
C SER A 62 -16.62 1.02 -2.38
N ILE A 63 -16.87 0.73 -3.67
CA ILE A 63 -15.83 0.47 -4.65
C ILE A 63 -15.24 1.81 -5.09
N ASN A 64 -13.93 1.96 -4.95
CA ASN A 64 -13.19 3.14 -5.38
C ASN A 64 -11.93 2.77 -6.19
N TRP A 65 -11.82 1.51 -6.60
CA TRP A 65 -10.67 0.99 -7.32
C TRP A 65 -11.08 -0.05 -8.36
N ASN A 66 -10.59 0.11 -9.58
CA ASN A 66 -10.88 -0.79 -10.72
C ASN A 66 -9.62 -1.48 -11.30
N LYS A 67 -8.41 -0.99 -11.02
CA LYS A 67 -7.12 -1.54 -11.53
C LYS A 67 -6.60 -2.70 -10.69
N THR A 68 -5.60 -3.46 -11.16
CA THR A 68 -5.08 -4.66 -10.48
C THR A 68 -4.79 -4.48 -8.98
N SER A 69 -4.82 -5.57 -8.21
CA SER A 69 -4.52 -5.54 -6.78
C SER A 69 -3.06 -5.14 -6.51
N THR A 70 -2.15 -5.47 -7.44
CA THR A 70 -0.79 -4.94 -7.43
C THR A 70 -0.77 -3.43 -7.67
N ALA A 71 -1.67 -2.87 -8.48
CA ALA A 71 -1.73 -1.43 -8.66
C ALA A 71 -2.22 -0.68 -7.41
N MET A 72 -2.96 -1.31 -6.48
CA MET A 72 -3.38 -0.66 -5.20
C MET A 72 -2.22 -0.16 -4.35
N LYS A 73 -0.98 -0.57 -4.63
CA LYS A 73 0.19 -0.02 -3.97
C LYS A 73 0.42 1.47 -4.28
N SER A 74 -0.20 2.01 -5.34
CA SER A 74 -0.14 3.45 -5.66
C SER A 74 -0.63 4.35 -4.54
N ASN A 75 -1.43 3.82 -3.60
CA ASN A 75 -1.85 4.50 -2.38
C ASN A 75 -0.71 5.13 -1.60
N ILE A 76 0.41 4.43 -1.54
CA ILE A 76 1.60 4.87 -0.81
C ILE A 76 2.23 6.06 -1.54
N LEU A 77 2.34 5.98 -2.86
CA LEU A 77 2.88 7.07 -3.67
C LEU A 77 2.00 8.32 -3.61
N GLU A 78 0.67 8.14 -3.73
CA GLU A 78 -0.31 9.22 -3.59
C GLU A 78 -0.21 9.86 -2.19
N GLY A 79 -0.02 9.04 -1.15
CA GLY A 79 0.21 9.50 0.20
C GLY A 79 1.46 10.33 0.34
N PHE A 80 2.58 9.89 -0.24
CA PHE A 80 3.84 10.65 -0.19
C PHE A 80 3.70 12.02 -0.84
N GLN A 81 3.10 12.09 -2.04
CA GLN A 81 2.87 13.36 -2.73
C GLN A 81 2.01 14.30 -1.89
N LYS A 82 0.92 13.78 -1.31
CA LYS A 82 0.04 14.58 -0.45
C LYS A 82 0.74 15.04 0.82
N SER A 83 1.44 14.16 1.52
CA SER A 83 2.16 14.48 2.75
C SER A 83 3.31 15.47 2.53
N LEU A 84 3.93 15.48 1.34
CA LEU A 84 4.88 16.51 0.95
C LEU A 84 4.18 17.88 0.85
N THR A 85 3.07 17.95 0.12
CA THR A 85 2.33 19.21 -0.06
C THR A 85 1.74 19.76 1.25
N THR A 86 1.16 18.91 2.10
CA THR A 86 0.46 19.37 3.32
C THR A 86 1.34 19.47 4.56
N HIS A 87 2.40 18.65 4.67
CA HIS A 87 3.19 18.53 5.89
C HIS A 87 4.70 18.74 5.68
N ASN A 88 5.12 19.15 4.47
CA ASN A 88 6.51 19.36 4.10
C ASN A 88 7.41 18.17 4.48
N LEU A 89 6.95 16.96 4.16
CA LEU A 89 7.58 15.71 4.60
C LEU A 89 8.96 15.50 3.94
N ILE A 90 10.04 15.72 4.68
CA ILE A 90 11.40 15.69 4.10
C ILE A 90 11.95 14.26 3.93
N ASN A 91 11.63 13.31 4.83
CA ASN A 91 12.24 11.97 4.86
C ASN A 91 11.23 10.85 5.14
N GLY A 92 11.36 9.71 4.45
CA GLY A 92 10.48 8.55 4.58
C GLY A 92 11.21 7.20 4.72
N LYS A 93 10.75 6.36 5.65
CA LYS A 93 11.16 4.95 5.82
C LYS A 93 10.01 4.05 5.38
N ILE A 94 10.26 3.15 4.43
CA ILE A 94 9.25 2.23 3.85
C ILE A 94 9.42 0.85 4.47
N THR A 95 8.39 0.31 5.12
CA THR A 95 8.45 -0.95 5.89
C THR A 95 7.82 -2.17 5.21
N ASP A 96 7.01 -1.99 4.16
CA ASP A 96 6.44 -3.09 3.34
C ASP A 96 7.38 -3.39 2.16
N GLY A 97 8.34 -4.28 2.41
CA GLY A 97 9.45 -4.65 1.54
C GLY A 97 9.13 -5.41 0.25
N ASP A 98 8.17 -4.93 -0.55
CA ASP A 98 8.12 -5.32 -1.96
C ASP A 98 8.95 -4.33 -2.79
N GLY A 99 10.09 -4.78 -3.34
CA GLY A 99 11.08 -3.92 -4.03
C GLY A 99 10.51 -3.07 -5.17
N SER A 100 9.40 -3.48 -5.78
CA SER A 100 8.71 -2.71 -6.81
C SER A 100 8.12 -1.37 -6.34
N MET A 101 7.89 -1.17 -5.03
CA MET A 101 7.37 0.09 -4.51
C MET A 101 8.44 1.11 -4.20
N TYR A 102 9.52 0.65 -3.57
CA TYR A 102 10.69 1.48 -3.33
C TYR A 102 11.17 2.12 -4.63
N LYS A 103 11.36 1.31 -5.68
CA LYS A 103 11.76 1.80 -7.00
C LYS A 103 10.80 2.85 -7.56
N LYS A 104 9.49 2.63 -7.50
CA LYS A 104 8.50 3.62 -7.98
C LYS A 104 8.52 4.93 -7.21
N ILE A 105 8.84 4.91 -5.92
CA ILE A 105 8.94 6.13 -5.11
C ILE A 105 10.23 6.88 -5.45
N CYS A 106 11.35 6.17 -5.63
CA CYS A 106 12.60 6.76 -6.10
C CYS A 106 12.47 7.34 -7.51
N ASP A 107 11.87 6.58 -8.44
CA ASP A 107 11.64 6.99 -9.83
C ASP A 107 10.70 8.19 -9.91
N ALA A 108 9.67 8.22 -9.06
CA ALA A 108 8.74 9.33 -8.99
C ALA A 108 9.33 10.62 -8.42
N LYS A 109 10.60 10.59 -7.95
CA LYS A 109 11.37 11.72 -7.38
C LYS A 109 10.44 12.74 -6.73
N PRO A 110 9.95 12.50 -5.50
CA PRO A 110 8.95 13.37 -4.87
C PRO A 110 9.53 14.76 -4.59
N CYS A 111 9.57 15.59 -5.63
CA CYS A 111 9.90 17.01 -5.80
C CYS A 111 10.98 17.68 -4.93
N SER A 112 11.82 16.96 -4.18
CA SER A 112 12.91 17.58 -3.41
C SER A 112 14.25 16.85 -3.60
N PRO A 113 15.34 17.57 -3.94
CA PRO A 113 16.69 17.01 -4.00
C PRO A 113 17.13 16.37 -2.67
N ASN A 114 16.52 16.79 -1.56
CA ASN A 114 16.84 16.36 -0.21
C ASN A 114 15.88 15.28 0.33
N PHE A 115 15.01 14.72 -0.52
CA PHE A 115 14.09 13.67 -0.08
C PHE A 115 14.78 12.32 -0.01
N PHE A 116 15.11 11.87 1.21
CA PHE A 116 15.73 10.57 1.44
C PHE A 116 14.67 9.50 1.74
N THR A 117 14.71 8.42 0.96
CA THR A 117 13.88 7.24 1.17
C THR A 117 14.72 6.04 1.57
N GLU A 118 14.47 5.51 2.76
CA GLU A 118 15.14 4.32 3.28
C GLU A 118 14.19 3.12 3.23
N LYS A 119 14.67 2.00 2.71
CA LYS A 119 13.91 0.75 2.69
C LYS A 119 14.24 -0.05 3.94
N ILE A 120 13.21 -0.43 4.70
CA ILE A 120 13.32 -1.32 5.85
C ILE A 120 12.51 -2.56 5.53
N GLU A 121 13.18 -3.72 5.48
CA GLU A 121 12.50 -4.99 5.26
C GLU A 121 11.79 -5.44 6.54
N CYS A 122 10.52 -5.86 6.43
CA CYS A 122 9.85 -6.45 7.58
C CYS A 122 10.38 -7.86 7.85
N ARG A 123 10.34 -8.30 9.11
CA ARG A 123 10.82 -9.63 9.53
C ARG A 123 10.27 -10.77 8.66
N ASN A 124 9.02 -10.67 8.22
CA ASN A 124 8.40 -11.67 7.35
C ASN A 124 9.05 -11.73 5.95
N HIS A 125 9.44 -10.60 5.38
CA HIS A 125 10.16 -10.56 4.11
C HIS A 125 11.60 -11.07 4.27
N VAL A 126 12.29 -10.67 5.34
CA VAL A 126 13.63 -11.20 5.67
C VAL A 126 13.61 -12.73 5.79
N LEU A 127 12.67 -13.28 6.57
CA LEU A 127 12.54 -14.72 6.77
C LEU A 127 12.15 -15.48 5.49
N ARG A 128 11.32 -14.88 4.62
CA ARG A 128 11.01 -15.47 3.31
C ARG A 128 12.24 -15.51 2.43
N ASN A 129 12.98 -14.41 2.31
CA ASN A 129 14.19 -14.33 1.49
C ASN A 129 15.28 -15.27 2.00
N TRP A 130 15.40 -15.42 3.33
CA TRP A 130 16.34 -16.36 3.95
C TRP A 130 16.07 -17.83 3.59
N LYS A 131 14.79 -18.24 3.55
CA LYS A 131 14.41 -19.63 3.20
C LYS A 131 14.83 -20.03 1.78
N TRP A 132 14.96 -19.08 0.85
CA TRP A 132 15.43 -19.36 -0.51
C TRP A 132 16.92 -19.72 -0.57
N GLN A 133 17.73 -19.23 0.38
CA GLN A 133 19.17 -19.56 0.42
C GLN A 133 19.47 -20.95 0.99
N LYS A 134 18.54 -21.55 1.75
CA LYS A 134 18.71 -22.89 2.34
C LYS A 134 18.22 -24.05 1.44
N GLY A 135 17.79 -23.77 0.20
CA GLY A 135 17.38 -24.81 -0.77
C GLY A 135 18.52 -25.36 -1.64
N TYR A 136 19.77 -25.01 -1.34
CA TYR A 136 20.98 -25.38 -2.09
C TYR A 136 21.98 -26.18 -1.23
N PHE A 137 21.49 -26.97 -0.27
CA PHE A 137 22.27 -28.00 0.41
C PHE A 137 21.42 -29.26 0.59
#